data_AF-A0A933VHL0-F1
#
_entry.id   AF-A0A933VHL0-F1
#
_cell.length_a   1.000
_cell.length_b   1.000
_cell.length_c   1.000
_cell.angle_alpha   90.00
_cell.angle_beta   90.00
_cell.angle_gamma   90.00
#
_symmetry.space_group_name_H-M   'P 1'
#
loop_
_entity.id
_entity.type
_entity.pdbx_description
1 polymer ?
#
loop_
_entity_poly.entity_id
_entity_poly.type
_entity_poly.pdbx_seq_one_letter_code
_entity_poly.pdbx_strand_id
1 'polypeptide(L)'
;MDDALLTEYIIQQFGKHVSRDNLIYDICQRTGRDWNSVNNLVAAVEQTHATKIARKQTPLLLIIALGILIAGMWAAGGAMAYYIDLIQTGNFSLDPMSLRRDYVMLIRFGTGVAMIFGALVGAIDQIWKMVSP
;
A
#
# COMPACT_ATOMS: atom_id res chain seq x y z
N MET A 1 23.94 -3.03 27.10
CA MET A 1 23.40 -3.27 25.75
C MET A 1 24.18 -2.36 24.83
N ASP A 2 24.85 -2.93 23.83
CA ASP A 2 25.71 -2.17 22.92
C ASP A 2 24.88 -1.21 22.06
N ASP A 3 25.41 -0.01 21.81
CA ASP A 3 24.68 1.05 21.08
C ASP A 3 24.27 0.62 19.65
N ALA A 4 25.01 -0.31 19.05
CA ALA A 4 24.66 -0.92 17.76
C ALA A 4 23.39 -1.78 17.84
N LEU A 5 23.25 -2.60 18.89
CA LEU A 5 22.06 -3.42 19.13
C LEU A 5 20.84 -2.56 19.46
N LEU A 6 21.05 -1.46 20.18
CA LEU A 6 19.99 -0.50 20.47
C LEU A 6 19.49 0.21 19.20
N THR A 7 20.42 0.59 18.31
CA THR A 7 20.09 1.20 17.02
C THR A 7 19.29 0.25 16.14
N GLU A 8 19.70 -1.01 16.04
CA GLU A 8 18.98 -2.01 15.25
C GLU A 8 17.58 -2.30 15.82
N TYR A 9 17.47 -2.37 17.14
CA TYR A 9 16.19 -2.49 17.84
C TYR A 9 15.24 -1.31 17.52
N ILE A 10 15.74 -0.07 17.56
CA ILE A 10 14.98 1.14 17.22
C ILE A 10 14.46 1.06 15.77
N ILE A 11 15.32 0.72 14.81
CA ILE A 11 14.94 0.58 13.39
C ILE A 11 13.87 -0.51 13.22
N GLN A 12 14.00 -1.63 13.95
CA GLN A 12 13.03 -2.72 13.89
C GLN A 12 11.66 -2.30 14.45
N GLN A 13 11.63 -1.54 15.55
CA GLN A 13 10.39 -1.09 16.16
C GLN A 13 9.67 0.00 15.35
N PHE A 14 10.42 0.91 14.74
CA PHE A 14 9.82 1.87 13.80
C PHE A 14 9.18 1.19 12.58
N GLY A 15 9.73 0.06 12.13
CA GLY A 15 9.10 -0.77 11.09
C GLY A 15 7.74 -1.38 11.48
N LYS A 16 7.42 -1.45 12.79
CA LYS A 16 6.17 -2.01 13.31
C LYS A 16 5.08 -0.98 13.60
N HIS A 17 5.25 0.28 13.19
CA HIS A 17 4.30 1.37 13.45
C HIS A 17 4.09 1.67 14.94
N VAL A 18 5.08 1.38 15.80
CA VAL A 18 5.03 1.81 17.20
C VAL A 18 5.20 3.32 17.26
N SER A 19 4.34 4.02 18.01
CA SER A 19 4.47 5.46 18.22
C SER A 19 5.80 5.77 18.90
N ARG A 20 6.46 6.85 18.47
CA ARG A 20 7.76 7.29 19.00
C ARG A 20 7.80 7.35 20.54
N ASP A 21 6.78 7.89 21.17
CA ASP A 21 6.72 8.03 22.63
C ASP A 21 6.69 6.67 23.36
N ASN A 22 5.94 5.70 22.82
CA ASN A 22 5.92 4.34 23.36
C ASN A 22 7.27 3.63 23.18
N LEU A 23 7.97 3.89 22.07
CA LEU A 23 9.31 3.34 21.84
C LEU A 23 10.33 3.94 22.82
N ILE A 24 10.30 5.26 23.04
CA ILE A 24 11.14 5.94 24.02
C ILE A 24 10.86 5.39 25.41
N TYR A 25 9.59 5.25 25.78
CA TYR A 25 9.18 4.67 27.06
C TYR A 25 9.70 3.24 27.27
N ASP A 26 9.59 2.36 26.27
CA ASP A 26 10.08 0.97 26.36
C ASP A 26 11.61 0.92 26.48
N ILE A 27 12.33 1.81 25.77
CA ILE A 27 13.79 1.89 25.89
C ILE A 27 14.21 2.43 27.26
N CYS A 28 13.53 3.46 27.78
CA CYS A 28 13.76 3.96 29.14
C CYS A 28 13.55 2.85 30.18
N GLN A 29 12.46 2.08 30.07
CA GLN A 29 12.17 0.94 30.94
C GLN A 29 13.28 -0.13 30.92
N ARG A 30 13.79 -0.47 29.72
CA ARG A 30 14.78 -1.55 29.56
C ARG A 30 16.21 -1.16 29.88
N THR A 31 16.57 0.10 29.64
CA THR A 31 17.96 0.58 29.77
C THR A 31 18.20 1.42 31.02
N GLY A 32 17.13 1.89 31.68
CA GLY A 32 17.21 2.82 32.81
C GLY A 32 17.72 4.21 32.43
N ARG A 33 17.85 4.53 31.13
CA ARG A 33 18.29 5.84 30.65
C ARG A 33 17.18 6.87 30.78
N ASP A 34 17.56 8.14 30.94
CA ASP A 34 16.62 9.24 31.02
C ASP A 34 15.92 9.49 29.67
N TRP A 35 14.71 10.04 29.75
CA TRP A 35 13.87 10.31 28.60
C TRP A 35 14.55 11.19 27.56
N ASN A 36 15.29 12.24 27.97
CA ASN A 36 15.90 13.18 27.04
C ASN A 36 17.08 12.54 26.30
N SER A 37 17.92 11.74 26.98
CA SER A 37 18.99 11.00 26.31
C SER A 37 18.44 10.02 25.28
N VAL A 38 17.40 9.25 25.64
CA VAL A 38 16.77 8.30 24.71
C VAL A 38 16.08 9.03 23.57
N ASN A 39 15.36 10.13 23.83
CA ASN A 39 14.70 10.92 22.79
C ASN A 39 15.69 11.48 21.77
N ASN A 40 16.84 12.00 22.23
CA ASN A 40 17.89 12.49 21.35
C ASN A 40 18.51 11.36 20.51
N LEU A 41 18.72 10.20 21.11
CA LEU A 41 19.24 9.03 20.41
C LEU A 41 18.25 8.51 19.36
N VAL A 42 16.96 8.41 19.71
CA VAL A 42 15.90 8.04 18.78
C VAL A 42 15.79 9.06 17.64
N ALA A 43 15.86 10.36 17.92
CA ALA A 43 15.86 11.41 16.90
C ALA A 43 17.06 11.31 15.95
N ALA A 44 18.26 11.04 16.48
CA ALA A 44 19.47 10.89 15.69
C ALA A 44 19.40 9.65 14.78
N VAL A 45 18.88 8.53 15.31
CA VAL A 45 18.65 7.30 14.54
C VAL A 45 17.58 7.51 13.47
N GLU A 46 16.50 8.23 13.80
CA GLU A 46 15.42 8.56 12.88
C GLU A 46 15.94 9.42 11.72
N GLN A 47 16.74 10.47 11.98
CA GLN A 47 17.36 11.28 10.92
C GLN A 47 18.37 10.49 10.07
N THR A 48 19.22 9.68 10.71
CA THR A 48 20.30 8.95 10.02
C THR A 48 19.76 7.78 9.19
N HIS A 49 18.63 7.19 9.60
CA HIS A 49 18.06 5.99 8.98
C HIS A 49 16.63 6.18 8.48
N ALA A 50 16.16 7.42 8.31
CA ALA A 50 14.83 7.76 7.78
C ALA A 50 14.50 6.95 6.52
N THR A 51 15.44 6.84 5.58
CA THR A 51 15.26 6.12 4.31
C THR A 51 15.13 4.60 4.49
N LYS A 52 15.81 4.02 5.49
CA LYS A 52 15.68 2.58 5.84
C LYS A 52 14.38 2.29 6.58
N ILE A 53 13.92 3.22 7.42
CA ILE A 53 12.66 3.12 8.17
C ILE A 53 11.47 3.24 7.22
N ALA A 54 11.47 4.22 6.31
CA ALA A 54 10.43 4.41 5.30
C ALA A 54 10.24 3.16 4.41
N ARG A 55 11.34 2.49 4.03
CA ARG A 55 11.30 1.23 3.27
C ARG A 55 10.69 0.04 4.03
N LYS A 56 10.74 0.02 5.36
CA LYS A 56 10.15 -1.05 6.17
C LYS A 56 8.66 -0.83 6.47
N GLN A 57 8.16 0.39 6.35
CA GLN A 57 6.74 0.72 6.49
C GLN A 57 5.94 0.53 5.18
N THR A 58 6.61 0.34 4.04
CA THR A 58 6.00 0.18 2.72
C THR A 58 5.32 -1.18 2.39
N PRO A 59 5.51 -2.32 3.10
CA PRO A 59 5.03 -3.61 2.59
C PRO A 59 3.50 -3.72 2.59
N LEU A 60 2.81 -3.07 3.53
CA LEU A 60 1.35 -3.16 3.64
C LEU A 60 0.64 -2.41 2.50
N LEU A 61 1.12 -1.21 2.17
CA LEU A 61 0.61 -0.44 1.01
C LEU A 61 0.83 -1.20 -0.31
N LEU A 62 1.96 -1.86 -0.45
CA LEU A 62 2.29 -2.66 -1.63
C LEU A 62 1.35 -3.87 -1.77
N ILE A 63 1.04 -4.55 -0.66
CA ILE A 63 0.07 -5.66 -0.64
C ILE A 63 -1.33 -5.16 -1.03
N ILE A 64 -1.78 -4.02 -0.48
CA ILE A 64 -3.09 -3.44 -0.83
C ILE A 64 -3.14 -3.08 -2.32
N ALA A 65 -2.10 -2.40 -2.82
CA ALA A 65 -2.01 -2.02 -4.23
C ALA A 65 -2.04 -3.26 -5.15
N LEU A 66 -1.32 -4.32 -4.78
CA LEU A 66 -1.34 -5.60 -5.50
C LEU A 66 -2.73 -6.23 -5.49
N GLY A 67 -3.42 -6.22 -4.34
CA GLY A 67 -4.79 -6.72 -4.21
C GLY A 67 -5.78 -5.96 -5.10
N ILE A 68 -5.69 -4.63 -5.14
CA ILE A 68 -6.52 -3.78 -6.01
C ILE A 68 -6.24 -4.09 -7.48
N LEU A 69 -4.97 -4.27 -7.86
CA LEU A 69 -4.58 -4.64 -9.22
C LEU A 69 -5.19 -5.97 -9.66
N ILE A 70 -5.10 -7.01 -8.82
CA ILE A 70 -5.66 -8.33 -9.10
C ILE A 70 -7.19 -8.25 -9.21
N ALA A 71 -7.85 -7.54 -8.29
CA ALA A 71 -9.30 -7.35 -8.32
C ALA A 71 -9.76 -6.60 -9.57
N GLY A 72 -9.05 -5.54 -9.96
CA GLY A 72 -9.32 -4.77 -11.18
C GLY A 72 -9.15 -5.62 -12.43
N MET A 73 -8.08 -6.42 -12.50
CA MET A 73 -7.83 -7.33 -13.62
C MET A 73 -8.90 -8.41 -13.73
N TRP A 74 -9.36 -8.97 -12.61
CA TRP A 74 -10.45 -9.95 -12.60
C TRP A 74 -11.78 -9.33 -13.06
N ALA A 75 -12.11 -8.14 -12.56
CA ALA A 75 -13.33 -7.42 -12.94
C ALA A 75 -13.34 -7.02 -14.42
N ALA A 76 -12.23 -6.44 -14.91
CA ALA A 76 -12.08 -6.03 -16.30
C ALA A 76 -12.00 -7.24 -17.24
N GLY A 77 -11.25 -8.27 -16.87
CA GLY A 77 -11.11 -9.50 -17.65
C GLY A 77 -12.41 -10.28 -17.80
N GLY A 78 -13.20 -10.38 -16.72
CA GLY A 78 -14.52 -11.01 -16.77
C GLY A 78 -15.50 -10.27 -17.69
N ALA A 79 -15.49 -8.93 -17.66
CA ALA A 79 -16.30 -8.12 -18.57
C ALA A 79 -15.81 -8.25 -20.03
N MET A 80 -14.50 -8.21 -20.26
CA MET A 80 -13.89 -8.36 -21.58
C MET A 80 -14.24 -9.72 -22.22
N ALA A 81 -14.13 -10.81 -21.46
CA ALA A 81 -14.46 -12.16 -21.94
C ALA A 81 -15.92 -12.27 -22.37
N TYR A 82 -16.84 -11.65 -21.62
CA TYR A 82 -18.25 -11.59 -21.99
C TYR A 82 -18.50 -10.81 -23.28
N TYR A 83 -17.84 -9.66 -23.47
CA TYR A 83 -17.97 -8.91 -24.73
C TYR A 83 -17.39 -9.67 -25.93
N ILE A 84 -16.30 -10.42 -25.75
CA ILE A 84 -15.74 -11.27 -26.80
C ILE A 84 -16.73 -12.37 -27.19
N ASP A 85 -17.32 -13.05 -26.21
CA ASP A 85 -18.33 -14.10 -26.45
C ASP A 85 -19.56 -13.53 -27.16
N LEU A 86 -20.02 -12.34 -26.78
CA LEU A 86 -21.13 -11.63 -27.42
C LEU A 86 -20.84 -11.30 -28.89
N ILE A 87 -19.65 -10.82 -29.20
CA ILE A 87 -19.21 -10.51 -30.57
C ILE A 87 -19.09 -11.79 -31.41
N GLN A 88 -18.54 -12.87 -30.84
CA GLN A 88 -18.35 -14.13 -31.54
C GLN A 88 -19.66 -14.86 -31.83
N THR A 89 -20.60 -14.86 -30.89
CA THR A 89 -21.92 -15.50 -31.07
C THR A 89 -22.88 -14.65 -31.89
N GLY A 90 -22.59 -13.35 -32.10
CA GLY A 90 -23.43 -12.44 -32.89
C GLY A 90 -24.82 -12.19 -32.28
N ASN A 91 -25.01 -12.57 -31.01
CA ASN A 91 -26.30 -12.57 -30.34
C ASN A 91 -26.59 -11.19 -29.72
N PHE A 92 -26.69 -10.18 -30.58
CA PHE A 92 -27.19 -8.87 -30.20
C PHE A 92 -28.71 -8.93 -30.02
N SER A 93 -29.15 -9.36 -28.84
CA SER A 93 -30.57 -9.35 -28.49
C SER A 93 -30.95 -7.99 -27.90
N LEU A 94 -31.96 -7.34 -28.49
CA LEU A 94 -32.57 -6.08 -28.00
C LEU A 94 -33.53 -6.30 -26.81
N ASP A 95 -33.40 -7.42 -26.13
CA ASP A 95 -34.24 -7.75 -24.98
C ASP A 95 -33.92 -6.82 -23.79
N PRO A 96 -34.91 -6.32 -23.04
CA PRO A 96 -34.65 -5.42 -21.91
C PRO A 96 -33.75 -6.06 -20.84
N MET A 97 -33.78 -7.39 -20.72
CA MET A 97 -32.92 -8.14 -19.80
C MET A 97 -31.44 -8.20 -20.23
N SER A 98 -31.14 -8.32 -21.53
CA SER A 98 -29.75 -8.29 -22.03
C SER A 98 -29.17 -6.89 -21.90
N LEU A 99 -29.95 -5.86 -22.22
CA LEU A 99 -29.55 -4.45 -22.09
C LEU A 99 -29.14 -4.08 -20.66
N ARG A 100 -29.88 -4.57 -19.65
CA ARG A 100 -29.52 -4.39 -18.23
C ARG A 100 -28.22 -5.12 -17.87
N ARG A 101 -28.01 -6.33 -18.39
CA ARG A 101 -26.80 -7.12 -18.13
C ARG A 101 -25.56 -6.47 -18.76
N ASP A 102 -25.69 -5.97 -19.99
CA ASP A 102 -24.61 -5.31 -20.72
C ASP A 102 -24.23 -3.97 -20.05
N TYR A 103 -25.21 -3.20 -19.57
CA TYR A 103 -24.95 -1.98 -18.82
C TYR A 103 -24.18 -2.23 -17.51
N VAL A 104 -24.55 -3.29 -16.77
CA VAL A 104 -23.82 -3.70 -15.55
C VAL A 104 -22.39 -4.15 -15.88
N MET A 105 -22.19 -4.86 -17.00
CA MET A 105 -20.86 -5.26 -17.48
C MET A 105 -20.00 -4.05 -17.87
N LEU A 106 -20.58 -3.05 -18.53
CA LEU A 106 -19.90 -1.81 -18.90
C LEU A 106 -19.45 -1.03 -17.65
N ILE A 107 -20.33 -0.89 -16.64
CA ILE A 107 -19.98 -0.25 -15.37
C ILE A 107 -18.86 -1.02 -14.67
N ARG A 108 -18.93 -2.36 -14.62
CA ARG A 108 -17.87 -3.19 -14.04
C ARG A 108 -16.53 -2.99 -14.74
N PHE A 109 -16.53 -2.94 -16.07
CA PHE A 109 -15.32 -2.66 -16.84
C PHE A 109 -14.76 -1.27 -16.52
N GLY A 110 -15.60 -0.23 -16.59
CA GLY A 110 -15.19 1.14 -16.26
C GLY A 110 -14.64 1.29 -14.85
N THR A 111 -15.26 0.61 -13.88
CA THR A 111 -14.81 0.59 -12.49
C THR A 111 -13.46 -0.11 -12.35
N GLY A 112 -13.28 -1.28 -13.00
CA GLY A 112 -12.02 -2.01 -13.00
C GLY A 112 -10.87 -1.17 -13.58
N VAL A 113 -11.10 -0.49 -14.70
CA VAL A 113 -10.13 0.42 -15.32
C VAL A 113 -9.78 1.58 -14.38
N ALA A 114 -10.80 2.22 -13.78
CA ALA A 114 -10.59 3.32 -12.84
C ALA A 114 -9.76 2.90 -11.61
N MET A 115 -10.01 1.69 -11.07
CA MET A 115 -9.23 1.14 -9.96
C MET A 115 -7.75 0.91 -10.34
N ILE A 116 -7.50 0.37 -11.54
CA ILE A 116 -6.13 0.16 -12.04
C ILE A 116 -5.40 1.49 -12.20
N PHE A 117 -6.05 2.49 -12.80
CA PHE A 117 -5.49 3.83 -12.95
C PHE A 117 -5.20 4.49 -11.60
N GLY A 118 -6.14 4.42 -10.65
CA GLY A 118 -5.95 4.97 -9.30
C GLY A 118 -4.78 4.31 -8.56
N ALA A 119 -4.64 2.99 -8.67
CA ALA A 119 -3.52 2.26 -8.08
C ALA A 119 -2.16 2.67 -8.68
N LEU A 120 -2.10 2.84 -10.01
CA LEU A 120 -0.89 3.29 -10.69
C LEU A 120 -0.47 4.70 -10.28
N VAL A 121 -1.41 5.65 -10.25
CA VAL A 121 -1.13 7.04 -9.83
C VAL A 121 -0.65 7.08 -8.39
N GLY A 122 -1.30 6.33 -7.48
CA GLY A 122 -0.88 6.24 -6.09
C GLY A 122 0.50 5.62 -5.90
N ALA A 123 0.85 4.61 -6.70
CA ALA A 123 2.18 4.00 -6.68
C ALA A 123 3.26 4.99 -7.17
N ILE A 124 2.97 5.76 -8.22
CA ILE A 124 3.90 6.78 -8.74
C ILE A 124 4.13 7.89 -7.72
N ASP A 125 3.08 8.38 -7.06
CA ASP A 125 3.18 9.40 -6.00
C ASP A 125 4.04 8.92 -4.82
N GLN A 126 3.85 7.66 -4.39
CA GLN A 126 4.69 7.04 -3.36
C GLN A 126 6.16 6.96 -3.78
N ILE A 127 6.45 6.56 -5.02
CA ILE A 127 7.83 6.51 -5.55
C ILE A 127 8.44 7.90 -5.59
N TRP A 128 7.67 8.91 -6.01
CA TRP A 128 8.13 10.30 -6.08
C TRP A 128 8.50 10.84 -4.69
N LYS A 129 7.68 10.57 -3.67
CA LYS A 129 7.96 10.92 -2.27
C LYS A 129 9.19 10.23 -1.69
N MET A 130 9.58 9.07 -2.23
CA MET A 130 10.83 8.40 -1.85
C MET A 130 12.06 8.96 -2.55
N VAL A 131 11.89 9.67 -3.68
CA VAL A 131 12.98 10.21 -4.52
C VAL A 131 13.21 11.71 -4.27
N SER A 132 12.19 12.49 -3.89
CA SER A 132 12.38 13.90 -3.53
C SER A 132 12.89 14.04 -2.10
N PRO A 133 14.13 14.51 -1.86
CA PRO A 133 14.68 14.75 -0.53
C PRO A 133 14.00 15.93 0.20
#